data_AF-A0A534WFP7-F1
#
_entry.id   AF-A0A534WFP7-F1
#
_cell.length_a   1.000
_cell.length_b   1.000
_cell.length_c   1.000
_cell.angle_alpha   90.00
_cell.angle_beta   90.00
_cell.angle_gamma   90.00
#
_symmetry.space_group_name_H-M   'P 1'
#
loop_
_entity.id
_entity.type
_entity.pdbx_description
1 polymer ?
#
loop_
_entity_poly.entity_id
_entity_poly.type
_entity_poly.pdbx_seq_one_letter_code
_entity_poly.pdbx_strand_id
1 'polypeptide(L)' 'MAEGFEFVAMGRALLREPDLVNRLQSGASREALCVHCNKCVPTIYRGTHCVLAAPAPVAVR' A
#
# COMPACT_ATOMS: atom_id res chain seq x y z
N MET A 1 11.33 -8.10 10.76
CA MET A 1 11.01 -8.88 11.97
C MET A 1 12.27 -9.55 12.53
N ALA A 2 12.96 -10.40 11.76
CA ALA A 2 14.17 -11.08 12.21
C ALA A 2 15.35 -10.15 12.57
N GLU A 3 15.38 -8.93 12.03
CA GLU A 3 16.41 -7.92 12.32
C GLU A 3 16.14 -7.09 13.60
N GLY A 4 15.21 -7.51 14.46
CA GLY A 4 14.94 -6.84 15.75
C GLY A 4 13.97 -5.65 15.69
N PHE A 5 13.34 -5.38 14.54
CA PHE A 5 12.26 -4.40 14.44
C PHE A 5 10.94 -4.96 14.98
N GLU A 6 10.32 -4.25 15.93
CA GLU A 6 9.00 -4.59 16.48
C GLU A 6 7.85 -4.29 15.49
N PHE A 7 8.00 -3.21 14.71
CA PHE A 7 6.97 -2.76 13.77
C PHE A 7 7.57 -2.23 12.48
N VAL A 8 6.77 -2.26 11.41
CA VAL A 8 7.10 -1.68 10.10
C VAL A 8 6.00 -0.70 9.71
N ALA A 9 6.38 0.55 9.45
CA ALA A 9 5.46 1.56 8.94
C ALA A 9 5.29 1.39 7.42
N MET A 10 4.04 1.27 6.96
CA MET A 10 3.69 1.13 5.55
C MET A 10 2.76 2.26 5.11
N GLY A 11 3.01 2.82 3.93
CA GLY A 11 2.22 3.92 3.37
C GLY A 11 1.84 3.69 1.91
N ARG A 12 2.71 4.11 0.98
CA ARG A 12 2.45 4.06 -0.48
C ARG A 12 2.07 2.67 -1.00
N ALA A 13 2.62 1.61 -0.41
CA ALA A 13 2.26 0.23 -0.74
C ALA A 13 0.77 -0.04 -0.52
N LEU A 14 0.22 0.40 0.62
CA LEU A 14 -1.18 0.21 0.98
C LEU A 14 -2.15 1.04 0.13
N LEU A 15 -1.69 2.16 -0.45
CA LEU A 15 -2.48 2.92 -1.43
C LEU A 15 -2.69 2.14 -2.74
N ARG A 16 -1.76 1.25 -3.09
CA ARG A 16 -1.83 0.42 -4.31
C ARG A 16 -2.49 -0.93 -4.04
N GLU A 17 -2.25 -1.50 -2.85
CA GLU A 17 -2.74 -2.80 -2.40
C GLU A 17 -3.28 -2.71 -0.96
N PRO A 18 -4.56 -2.36 -0.77
CA PRO A 18 -5.15 -2.23 0.56
C PRO A 18 -5.13 -3.53 1.39
N ASP A 19 -5.09 -4.69 0.73
CA ASP A 19 -5.06 -6.03 1.34
C ASP A 19 -3.64 -6.63 1.45
N LEU A 20 -2.58 -5.83 1.21
CA LEU A 20 -1.19 -6.31 1.17
C LEU A 20 -0.77 -7.05 2.45
N VAL A 21 -1.15 -6.58 3.64
CA VAL A 21 -0.79 -7.25 4.91
C VAL A 21 -1.33 -8.68 4.95
N ASN A 22 -2.57 -8.90 4.50
CA ASN A 22 -3.19 -10.22 4.45
C ASN A 22 -2.49 -11.12 3.43
N ARG A 23 -2.06 -10.56 2.28
CA ARG A 23 -1.29 -11.29 1.27
C ARG A 23 0.09 -11.70 1.75
N LEU A 24 0.77 -10.83 2.48
CA LEU A 24 2.06 -11.13 3.10
C LEU A 24 1.90 -12.22 4.17
N GLN A 25 0.87 -12.12 5.02
CA GLN A 25 0.61 -13.11 6.07
C GLN A 25 0.26 -14.50 5.50
N SER A 26 -0.52 -14.55 4.41
CA SER A 26 -0.87 -15.80 3.74
C SER A 26 0.25 -16.36 2.84
N GLY A 27 1.33 -15.60 2.61
CA GLY A 27 2.39 -15.96 1.67
C GLY A 27 1.98 -15.87 0.19
N ALA A 28 0.80 -15.32 -0.10
CA ALA A 28 0.30 -15.11 -1.46
C ALA A 28 1.11 -14.03 -2.23
N SER A 29 1.79 -13.15 -1.51
CA SER A 29 2.80 -12.25 -2.07
C SER A 29 4.02 -12.18 -1.16
N ARG A 30 5.18 -11.87 -1.76
CA ARG A 30 6.43 -11.55 -1.06
C ARG A 30 6.82 -10.08 -1.19
N GLU A 31 6.21 -9.37 -2.13
CA GLU A 31 6.57 -7.99 -2.49
C GLU A 31 5.31 -7.17 -2.78
N ALA A 32 5.44 -5.84 -2.65
CA ALA A 32 4.38 -4.91 -3.00
C ALA A 32 4.52 -4.42 -4.45
N LEU A 33 3.41 -4.11 -5.10
CA LEU A 33 3.34 -3.54 -6.45
C LEU A 33 3.69 -2.04 -6.51
N CYS A 34 3.93 -1.39 -5.37
CA CYS A 34 4.32 0.02 -5.33
C CYS A 34 5.75 0.22 -5.87
N VAL A 35 5.85 0.83 -7.04
CA VAL A 35 7.14 1.13 -7.72
C VAL A 35 7.78 2.47 -7.32
N HIS A 36 7.39 3.03 -6.17
CA HIS A 36 8.01 4.27 -5.63
C HIS A 36 7.97 5.50 -6.57
N CYS A 37 7.06 5.55 -7.55
CA CYS A 37 6.99 6.62 -8.56
C CYS A 37 6.58 8.00 -8.03
N ASN A 38 6.19 8.12 -6.75
CA ASN A 38 5.73 9.35 -6.08
C ASN A 38 4.50 10.06 -6.67
N LYS A 39 3.84 9.51 -7.70
CA LYS A 39 2.64 10.12 -8.29
C LYS A 39 1.45 10.22 -7.33
N CYS A 40 1.44 9.46 -6.23
CA CYS A 40 0.48 9.61 -5.15
C CYS A 40 0.69 10.89 -4.31
N VAL A 41 1.92 11.41 -4.22
CA VAL A 41 2.24 12.59 -3.41
C VAL A 41 1.47 13.84 -3.85
N PRO A 42 1.42 14.24 -5.14
CA PRO A 42 0.63 15.41 -5.54
C PRO A 42 -0.89 15.23 -5.37
N THR A 43 -1.40 14.00 -5.15
CA THR A 43 -2.84 13.76 -4.96
C THR A 43 -3.34 14.17 -3.56
N ILE A 44 -2.44 14.45 -2.61
CA ILE A 44 -2.79 14.85 -1.23
C ILE A 44 -3.79 16.00 -1.15
N TYR A 45 -3.78 16.92 -2.13
CA TYR A 45 -4.66 18.09 -2.16
C TYR A 45 -6.13 17.77 -2.52
N ARG A 46 -6.43 16.55 -2.97
CA ARG A 46 -7.78 16.13 -3.37
C ARG A 46 -8.20 14.78 -2.78
N GLY A 47 -7.36 14.18 -1.94
CA GLY A 47 -7.50 12.81 -1.45
C GLY A 47 -6.36 11.94 -1.96
N THR A 48 -5.51 11.51 -1.02
CA THR A 48 -4.33 10.70 -1.31
C THR A 48 -4.72 9.34 -1.88
N HIS A 49 -4.30 9.03 -3.10
CA HIS A 49 -4.54 7.73 -3.74
C HIS A 49 -3.35 7.32 -4.63
N CYS A 50 -3.25 6.01 -4.93
CA CYS A 50 -2.30 5.55 -5.92
C CYS A 50 -2.90 5.67 -7.32
N VAL A 51 -2.29 6.46 -8.20
CA VAL A 51 -2.75 6.65 -9.59
C VAL A 51 -2.69 5.38 -10.44
N LEU A 52 -1.97 4.36 -9.99
CA LEU A 52 -1.88 3.09 -10.69
C LEU A 52 -2.95 2.10 -10.22
N ALA A 53 -3.53 2.30 -9.01
CA ALA A 53 -4.57 1.43 -8.44
C ALA A 53 -5.69 1.20 -9.46
N ALA A 54 -6.07 -0.07 -9.68
CA ALA A 54 -7.31 -0.33 -10.40
C ALA A 54 -8.46 0.27 -9.59
N PRO A 55 -9.51 0.83 -10.22
CA PRO A 55 -10.66 1.34 -9.50
C PRO A 55 -11.32 0.19 -8.73
N ALA A 56 -11.00 0.09 -7.44
CA ALA A 56 -11.69 -0.76 -6.49
C ALA A 56 -12.66 0.14 -5.69
N PRO A 57 -13.82 -0.38 -5.27
CA PRO A 57 -14.67 0.36 -4.35
C PRO A 57 -13.91 0.59 -3.04
N VAL A 58 -13.59 1.85 -2.76
CA VAL A 58 -12.99 2.23 -1.48
C VAL A 58 -14.11 2.21 -0.44
N ALA A 59 -14.19 1.14 0.34
CA ALA A 59 -15.06 1.09 1.52
C ALA A 59 -14.40 1.92 2.64
N VAL A 60 -14.75 3.19 2.72
CA VAL A 60 -14.47 4.02 3.90
C VAL A 60 -15.67 3.85 4.84
N ARG A 61 -15.43 3.34 6.05
CA ARG A 61 -16.43 3.33 7.14
C ARG A 61 -16.58 4.72 7.73
#